data_AF-A0A8T1RI12-F1
#
_entry.id   AF-A0A8T1RI12-F1
#
_cell.length_a   1.000
_cell.length_b   1.000
_cell.length_c   1.000
_cell.angle_alpha   90.00
_cell.angle_beta   90.00
_cell.angle_gamma   90.00
#
_symmetry.space_group_name_H-M   'P 1'
#
loop_
_entity.id
_entity.type
_entity.pdbx_description
1 polymer ?
#
loop_
_entity_poly.entity_id
_entity_poly.type
_entity_poly.pdbx_seq_one_letter_code
_entity_poly.pdbx_strand_id
1 'polypeptide(L)'
;MSLQQILAHAVGEDVIINDSNVVKFEDNGEKVTVVLENGQCHEGDLLVGADGIWSKVRQNLFGSTEAIYSGYTCYTGIADFVPADIESVGYRVFLGHKQYFVSSDVGAGKMQWYGFYKEPPGGVDGPRGKKERLLEIFGGWCDNVIDLILATDEDAILRRDIYDRTPILTWGKGRVTLLGDSVHAMQPNLGQGGCMAIEDSYQLALELDKAWTQSIEQGTPIDIVSSLKRYEESRRLRVAIIHGMARMAALMATTYKAYLGVGLGPLSFLTKFRIPHPGRVGGRFFIDLAMPLMLSWVLGGNSSKLEGRPACCRLSDKANDQLRRWFSDDEALERAISGEWFLLPCGNQNGPSQPICLSRDENRPCIIGSVTNEDFPGTSIAIPLPQVSEMHARVSYKDGAFFLTDLRSEYGTWITDNEERRYRVPPNLPTRFRPSDVIEFGSDKKAAFRVKVMTSSPKIAESGLVQTV
;
A
#
# COMPACT_ATOMS: atom_id res chain seq x y z
N MET A 1 -2.82 -21.02 -11.29
CA MET A 1 -1.58 -21.46 -10.63
C MET A 1 -0.90 -20.25 -10.02
N SER A 2 -0.40 -20.36 -8.79
CA SER A 2 0.38 -19.29 -8.16
C SER A 2 1.78 -19.19 -8.80
N LEU A 3 2.48 -18.07 -8.60
CA LEU A 3 3.85 -17.88 -9.13
C LEU A 3 4.80 -18.99 -8.67
N GLN A 4 4.74 -19.39 -7.40
CA GLN A 4 5.61 -20.44 -6.86
C GLN A 4 5.37 -21.80 -7.53
N GLN A 5 4.12 -22.16 -7.82
CA GLN A 5 3.78 -23.38 -8.55
C GLN A 5 4.35 -23.37 -9.96
N ILE A 6 4.26 -22.23 -10.65
CA ILE A 6 4.82 -22.08 -12.00
C ILE A 6 6.35 -22.28 -11.97
N LEU A 7 7.03 -21.69 -10.99
CA LEU A 7 8.48 -21.82 -10.85
C LEU A 7 8.90 -23.25 -10.48
N ALA A 8 8.18 -23.89 -9.54
CA ALA A 8 8.42 -25.29 -9.16
C ALA A 8 8.26 -26.23 -10.36
N HIS A 9 7.21 -26.04 -11.16
CA HIS A 9 7.00 -26.82 -12.37
C HIS A 9 8.11 -26.62 -13.41
N ALA A 10 8.64 -25.40 -13.54
CA ALA A 10 9.69 -25.08 -14.50
C ALA A 10 11.05 -25.73 -14.17
N VAL A 11 11.37 -25.91 -12.89
CA VAL A 11 12.62 -26.56 -12.46
C VAL A 11 12.51 -28.08 -12.34
N GLY A 12 11.28 -28.60 -12.27
CA GLY A 12 10.98 -30.01 -11.99
C GLY A 12 10.56 -30.21 -10.53
N GLU A 13 9.46 -30.91 -10.29
CA GLU A 13 9.01 -31.19 -8.92
C GLU A 13 9.87 -32.27 -8.23
N ASP A 14 10.57 -33.09 -9.01
CA ASP A 14 11.45 -34.16 -8.54
C ASP A 14 12.74 -33.66 -7.87
N VAL A 15 13.16 -32.43 -8.19
CA VAL A 15 14.32 -31.78 -7.55
C VAL A 15 13.95 -31.05 -6.25
N ILE A 16 12.65 -30.98 -5.91
CA ILE A 16 12.16 -30.30 -4.71
C ILE A 16 11.75 -31.32 -3.66
N ILE A 17 12.47 -31.33 -2.54
CA ILE A 17 12.17 -32.18 -1.39
C ILE A 17 11.62 -31.29 -0.27
N ASN A 18 10.31 -31.41 -0.01
CA ASN A 18 9.66 -30.72 1.11
C ASN A 18 9.97 -31.39 2.45
N ASP A 19 9.54 -30.76 3.55
CA ASP A 19 9.73 -31.25 4.92
C ASP A 19 11.21 -31.56 5.27
N SER A 20 12.13 -30.88 4.59
CA SER A 20 13.57 -31.09 4.66
C SER A 20 14.26 -29.93 5.37
N ASN A 21 14.09 -29.85 6.69
CA ASN A 21 14.67 -28.80 7.51
C ASN A 21 16.18 -29.00 7.70
N VAL A 22 16.99 -28.10 7.15
CA VAL A 22 18.45 -28.12 7.34
C VAL A 22 18.81 -27.65 8.74
N VAL A 23 19.57 -28.46 9.50
CA VAL A 23 20.03 -28.10 10.85
C VAL A 23 21.53 -27.84 10.92
N LYS A 24 22.32 -28.50 10.08
CA LYS A 24 23.79 -28.39 10.04
C LYS A 24 24.31 -28.69 8.63
N PHE A 25 25.53 -28.22 8.34
CA PHE A 25 26.31 -28.73 7.22
C PHE A 25 27.78 -28.93 7.62
N GLU A 26 28.52 -29.69 6.82
CA GLU A 26 29.97 -29.87 6.91
C GLU A 26 30.59 -29.68 5.52
N ASP A 27 31.57 -28.78 5.42
CA ASP A 27 32.35 -28.54 4.20
C ASP A 27 33.75 -29.14 4.40
N ASN A 28 34.08 -30.18 3.64
CA ASN A 28 35.39 -30.85 3.72
C ASN A 28 36.41 -30.31 2.70
N GLY A 29 36.07 -29.27 1.94
CA GLY A 29 36.92 -28.68 0.90
C GLY A 29 36.72 -29.28 -0.50
N GLU A 30 36.08 -30.46 -0.61
CA GLU A 30 35.72 -31.09 -1.87
C GLU A 30 34.19 -31.11 -2.08
N LYS A 31 33.45 -31.40 -1.02
CA LYS A 31 32.00 -31.48 -1.01
C LYS A 31 31.41 -30.92 0.28
N VAL A 32 30.12 -30.61 0.22
CA VAL A 32 29.33 -30.17 1.36
C VAL A 32 28.29 -31.25 1.69
N THR A 33 28.28 -31.71 2.93
CA THR A 33 27.25 -32.59 3.46
C THR A 33 26.27 -31.78 4.30
N VAL A 34 25.00 -31.77 3.91
CA VAL A 34 23.89 -31.17 4.65
C VAL A 34 23.26 -32.25 5.54
N VAL A 35 22.97 -31.89 6.79
CA VAL A 35 22.25 -32.73 7.76
C VAL A 35 20.87 -32.13 8.00
N LEU A 36 19.84 -32.93 7.78
CA LEU A 36 18.45 -32.59 8.03
C LEU A 36 18.05 -32.89 9.48
N GLU A 37 16.98 -32.25 9.94
CA GLU A 37 16.43 -32.44 11.29
C GLU A 37 16.06 -33.90 11.60
N ASN A 38 15.63 -34.65 10.59
CA ASN A 38 15.32 -36.09 10.70
C ASN A 38 16.56 -37.00 10.68
N GLY A 39 17.77 -36.42 10.61
CA GLY A 39 19.05 -37.13 10.58
C GLY A 39 19.49 -37.60 9.19
N GLN A 40 18.69 -37.40 8.14
CA GLN A 40 19.12 -37.69 6.76
C GLN A 40 20.24 -36.73 6.33
N CYS A 41 21.15 -37.24 5.51
CA CYS A 41 22.28 -36.49 4.98
C CYS A 41 22.22 -36.45 3.45
N HIS A 42 22.54 -35.28 2.88
CA HIS A 42 22.65 -35.07 1.45
C HIS A 42 24.00 -34.43 1.13
N GLU A 43 24.65 -34.92 0.08
CA GLU A 43 25.98 -34.46 -0.34
C GLU A 43 25.88 -33.71 -1.68
N GLY A 44 26.64 -32.62 -1.83
CA GLY A 44 26.76 -31.88 -3.08
C GLY A 44 28.07 -31.10 -3.19
N ASP A 45 28.38 -30.59 -4.38
CA ASP A 45 29.63 -29.84 -4.62
C ASP A 45 29.61 -28.41 -4.06
N LEU A 46 28.40 -27.90 -3.80
CA LEU A 46 28.09 -26.54 -3.34
C LEU A 46 26.83 -26.56 -2.47
N LEU A 47 26.78 -25.72 -1.44
CA LEU A 47 25.55 -25.38 -0.72
C LEU A 47 25.21 -23.90 -0.86
N VAL A 48 23.97 -23.60 -1.23
CA VAL A 48 23.41 -22.23 -1.27
C VAL A 48 22.33 -22.10 -0.21
N GLY A 49 22.58 -21.29 0.82
CA GLY A 49 21.57 -20.94 1.82
C GLY A 49 20.60 -19.91 1.28
N ALA A 50 19.45 -20.34 0.77
CA ALA A 50 18.32 -19.50 0.35
C ALA A 50 17.13 -19.60 1.34
N ASP A 51 17.43 -19.81 2.61
CA ASP A 51 16.52 -20.18 3.71
C ASP A 51 16.01 -18.98 4.52
N GLY A 52 15.95 -17.80 3.89
CA GLY A 52 15.26 -16.62 4.40
C GLY A 52 15.93 -15.92 5.58
N ILE A 53 15.21 -14.96 6.19
CA ILE A 53 15.72 -14.11 7.28
C ILE A 53 16.15 -14.89 8.53
N TRP A 54 15.59 -16.09 8.74
CA TRP A 54 15.92 -16.97 9.87
C TRP A 54 16.91 -18.08 9.50
N SER A 55 17.73 -17.82 8.47
CA SER A 55 18.65 -18.78 7.87
C SER A 55 19.49 -19.56 8.88
N LYS A 56 19.35 -20.89 8.86
CA LYS A 56 20.17 -21.85 9.59
C LYS A 56 21.53 -22.00 8.95
N VAL A 57 21.64 -21.91 7.62
CA VAL A 57 22.93 -21.95 6.92
C VAL A 57 23.79 -20.76 7.35
N ARG A 58 23.21 -19.56 7.40
CA ARG A 58 23.88 -18.36 7.91
C ARG A 58 24.33 -18.51 9.36
N GLN A 59 23.46 -19.06 10.21
CA GLN A 59 23.78 -19.31 11.62
C GLN A 59 24.96 -20.27 11.77
N ASN A 60 25.02 -21.33 10.97
CA ASN A 60 26.13 -22.30 10.98
C ASN A 60 27.44 -21.68 10.45
N LEU A 61 27.37 -20.77 9.47
CA LEU A 61 28.55 -20.08 8.92
C LEU A 61 29.17 -19.07 9.88
N PHE A 62 28.33 -18.24 10.52
CA PHE A 62 28.77 -17.01 11.20
C PHE A 62 28.36 -16.93 12.68
N GLY A 63 27.70 -17.95 13.20
CA GLY A 63 27.10 -17.93 14.53
C GLY A 63 25.73 -17.26 14.56
N SER A 64 25.06 -17.36 15.71
CA SER A 64 23.73 -16.77 15.89
C SER A 64 23.84 -15.24 15.99
N THR A 65 23.07 -14.54 15.15
CA THR A 65 22.81 -13.12 15.33
C THR A 65 21.32 -12.89 15.12
N GLU A 66 20.71 -12.07 15.96
CA GLU A 66 19.28 -11.77 15.88
C GLU A 66 18.92 -10.93 14.65
N ALA A 67 17.71 -11.10 14.16
CA ALA A 67 17.12 -10.16 13.20
C ALA A 67 16.70 -8.88 13.94
N ILE A 68 16.78 -7.74 13.26
CA ILE A 68 16.51 -6.44 13.86
C ILE A 68 15.06 -6.08 13.59
N TYR A 69 14.28 -5.91 14.66
CA TYR A 69 12.92 -5.41 14.54
C TYR A 69 12.93 -3.99 13.98
N SER A 70 12.18 -3.75 12.91
CA SER A 70 12.10 -2.45 12.23
C SER A 70 11.37 -1.37 13.05
N GLY A 71 10.67 -1.77 14.11
CA GLY A 71 9.77 -0.91 14.87
C GLY A 71 8.31 -0.95 14.42
N TYR A 72 7.98 -1.76 13.40
CA TYR A 72 6.64 -1.82 12.82
C TYR A 72 6.05 -3.22 12.78
N THR A 73 4.78 -3.28 13.11
CA THR A 73 3.88 -4.38 12.80
C THR A 73 3.12 -4.04 11.52
N CYS A 74 2.99 -5.04 10.64
CA CYS A 74 2.25 -4.96 9.40
C CYS A 74 1.02 -5.85 9.46
N TYR A 75 -0.13 -5.28 9.14
CA TYR A 75 -1.37 -5.99 8.86
C TYR A 75 -1.55 -6.08 7.35
N THR A 76 -1.89 -7.26 6.85
CA THR A 76 -2.09 -7.47 5.41
C THR A 76 -3.44 -8.10 5.15
N GLY A 77 -4.09 -7.71 4.06
CA GLY A 77 -5.35 -8.31 3.62
C GLY A 77 -5.54 -8.21 2.11
N ILE A 78 -6.51 -8.97 1.62
CA ILE A 78 -7.01 -8.86 0.25
C ILE A 78 -8.52 -8.62 0.36
N ALA A 79 -8.96 -7.48 -0.17
CA ALA A 79 -10.35 -7.06 -0.16
C ALA A 79 -11.00 -7.31 -1.52
N ASP A 80 -12.25 -7.79 -1.53
CA ASP A 80 -13.12 -7.80 -2.70
C ASP A 80 -13.76 -6.42 -2.90
N PHE A 81 -12.92 -5.45 -3.26
CA PHE A 81 -13.26 -4.04 -3.31
C PHE A 81 -12.56 -3.36 -4.49
N VAL A 82 -13.28 -2.57 -5.27
CA VAL A 82 -12.71 -1.80 -6.40
C VAL A 82 -12.89 -0.31 -6.15
N PRO A 83 -11.80 0.44 -5.87
CA PRO A 83 -11.84 1.88 -5.71
C PRO A 83 -12.40 2.60 -6.93
N ALA A 84 -13.11 3.70 -6.69
CA ALA A 84 -13.71 4.55 -7.72
C ALA A 84 -12.68 5.10 -8.74
N ASP A 85 -11.44 5.32 -8.35
CA ASP A 85 -10.39 5.86 -9.24
C ASP A 85 -9.44 4.79 -9.80
N ILE A 86 -9.84 3.51 -9.81
CA ILE A 86 -8.97 2.38 -10.21
C ILE A 86 -8.34 2.58 -11.59
N GLU A 87 -9.05 3.22 -12.51
CA GLU A 87 -8.57 3.54 -13.87
C GLU A 87 -7.40 4.54 -13.89
N SER A 88 -7.26 5.34 -12.83
CA SER A 88 -6.22 6.35 -12.67
C SER A 88 -5.13 5.93 -11.68
N VAL A 89 -5.46 5.08 -10.69
CA VAL A 89 -4.57 4.78 -9.56
C VAL A 89 -4.54 3.29 -9.23
N GLY A 90 -3.49 2.60 -9.70
CA GLY A 90 -3.26 1.17 -9.38
C GLY A 90 -2.48 0.91 -8.08
N TYR A 91 -1.80 1.92 -7.52
CA TYR A 91 -1.01 1.80 -6.29
C TYR A 91 -1.13 3.09 -5.46
N ARG A 92 -1.44 2.95 -4.17
CA ARG A 92 -1.64 4.07 -3.25
C ARG A 92 -0.78 3.92 -2.01
N VAL A 93 -0.25 5.05 -1.56
CA VAL A 93 0.43 5.18 -0.28
C VAL A 93 -0.27 6.27 0.51
N PHE A 94 -0.86 5.89 1.64
CA PHE A 94 -1.49 6.78 2.59
C PHE A 94 -0.51 7.01 3.75
N LEU A 95 -0.21 8.27 4.06
CA LEU A 95 0.79 8.63 5.05
C LEU A 95 0.14 9.20 6.31
N GLY A 96 0.51 8.66 7.46
CA GLY A 96 0.10 9.14 8.78
C GLY A 96 1.29 9.28 9.72
N HIS A 97 1.08 9.92 10.87
CA HIS A 97 2.16 10.06 11.85
C HIS A 97 2.42 8.73 12.55
N LYS A 98 3.62 8.13 12.39
CA LYS A 98 4.02 6.81 12.93
C LYS A 98 3.27 5.60 12.34
N GLN A 99 2.52 5.80 11.27
CA GLN A 99 1.72 4.76 10.62
C GLN A 99 1.54 5.10 9.15
N TYR A 100 1.48 4.10 8.30
CA TYR A 100 1.20 4.28 6.88
C TYR A 100 0.43 3.09 6.36
N PHE A 101 -0.32 3.30 5.29
CA PHE A 101 -1.15 2.27 4.68
C PHE A 101 -0.86 2.25 3.19
N VAL A 102 -0.82 1.06 2.60
CA VAL A 102 -0.56 0.88 1.17
C VAL A 102 -1.65 -0.01 0.61
N SER A 103 -2.12 0.30 -0.60
CA SER A 103 -3.03 -0.57 -1.33
C SER A 103 -2.63 -0.67 -2.80
N SER A 104 -2.78 -1.86 -3.38
CA SER A 104 -2.45 -2.14 -4.77
C SER A 104 -3.49 -3.04 -5.42
N ASP A 105 -3.81 -2.77 -6.68
CA ASP A 105 -4.64 -3.65 -7.50
C ASP A 105 -3.91 -4.96 -7.78
N VAL A 106 -4.57 -6.08 -7.50
CA VAL A 106 -4.07 -7.43 -7.82
C VAL A 106 -4.91 -8.13 -8.89
N GLY A 107 -5.81 -7.39 -9.54
CA GLY A 107 -6.69 -7.86 -10.59
C GLY A 107 -7.94 -8.56 -10.07
N ALA A 108 -8.84 -8.92 -11.01
CA ALA A 108 -10.08 -9.64 -10.73
C ALA A 108 -10.99 -8.98 -9.67
N GLY A 109 -10.94 -7.64 -9.57
CA GLY A 109 -11.74 -6.87 -8.61
C GLY A 109 -11.23 -6.92 -7.17
N LYS A 110 -9.97 -7.33 -6.97
CA LYS A 110 -9.36 -7.48 -5.65
C LYS A 110 -8.27 -6.45 -5.41
N MET A 111 -8.23 -5.90 -4.19
CA MET A 111 -7.18 -5.00 -3.73
C MET A 111 -6.40 -5.65 -2.60
N GLN A 112 -5.08 -5.75 -2.76
CA GLN A 112 -4.21 -6.10 -1.65
C GLN A 112 -3.84 -4.84 -0.87
N TRP A 113 -3.76 -4.94 0.45
CA TRP A 113 -3.34 -3.83 1.29
C TRP A 113 -2.39 -4.24 2.41
N TYR A 114 -1.64 -3.25 2.89
CA TYR A 114 -0.66 -3.35 3.97
C TYR A 114 -0.81 -2.15 4.89
N GLY A 115 -1.23 -2.37 6.14
CA GLY A 115 -1.30 -1.35 7.19
C GLY A 115 -0.12 -1.49 8.14
N PHE A 116 0.74 -0.49 8.21
CA PHE A 116 1.92 -0.48 9.06
C PHE A 116 1.70 0.41 10.27
N TYR A 117 1.90 -0.16 11.45
CA TYR A 117 1.68 0.51 12.72
C TYR A 117 2.91 0.36 13.62
N LYS A 118 3.32 1.46 14.25
CA LYS A 118 4.48 1.48 15.14
C LYS A 118 4.09 0.98 16.53
N GLU A 119 4.45 -0.26 16.85
CA GLU A 119 4.22 -0.90 18.15
C GLU A 119 5.39 -1.82 18.53
N PRO A 120 5.55 -2.22 19.81
CA PRO A 120 6.50 -3.27 20.19
C PRO A 120 6.21 -4.61 19.47
N PRO A 121 7.24 -5.44 19.21
CA PRO A 121 7.05 -6.73 18.55
C PRO A 121 6.40 -7.76 19.50
N GLY A 122 5.90 -8.86 18.94
CA GLY A 122 5.37 -10.00 19.67
C GLY A 122 3.90 -9.90 20.06
N GLY A 123 3.17 -8.92 19.54
CA GLY A 123 1.73 -8.82 19.74
C GLY A 123 0.97 -9.99 19.11
N VAL A 124 -0.15 -10.36 19.74
CA VAL A 124 -1.07 -11.39 19.24
C VAL A 124 -2.47 -10.81 19.27
N ASP A 125 -3.13 -10.78 18.12
CA ASP A 125 -4.53 -10.38 18.04
C ASP A 125 -5.42 -11.61 18.11
N GLY A 126 -6.54 -11.48 18.82
CA GLY A 126 -7.58 -12.52 18.82
C GLY A 126 -8.16 -12.72 17.41
N PRO A 127 -8.69 -13.91 17.08
CA PRO A 127 -9.28 -14.17 15.77
C PRO A 127 -10.42 -13.23 15.38
N ARG A 128 -11.18 -12.72 16.36
CA ARG A 128 -12.38 -11.88 16.18
C ARG A 128 -12.24 -10.47 16.79
N GLY A 129 -11.11 -9.81 16.54
CA GLY A 129 -10.89 -8.42 16.96
C GLY A 129 -9.91 -7.65 16.07
N LYS A 130 -9.45 -8.24 14.96
CA LYS A 130 -8.45 -7.59 14.09
C LYS A 130 -9.07 -6.41 13.36
N LYS A 131 -10.31 -6.55 12.87
CA LYS A 131 -11.02 -5.44 12.21
C LYS A 131 -11.26 -4.29 13.19
N GLU A 132 -11.77 -4.59 14.37
CA GLU A 132 -12.03 -3.60 15.41
C GLU A 132 -10.74 -2.83 15.77
N ARG A 133 -9.65 -3.54 16.06
CA ARG A 133 -8.34 -2.94 16.30
C ARG A 133 -7.86 -2.08 15.12
N LEU A 134 -8.00 -2.58 13.89
CA LEU A 134 -7.63 -1.81 12.71
C LEU A 134 -8.48 -0.55 12.56
N LEU A 135 -9.75 -0.57 12.94
CA LEU A 135 -10.61 0.61 12.97
C LEU A 135 -10.27 1.55 14.14
N GLU A 136 -9.75 1.06 15.26
CA GLU A 136 -9.18 1.94 16.30
C GLU A 136 -7.92 2.67 15.80
N ILE A 137 -7.08 2.00 15.01
CA ILE A 137 -5.83 2.55 14.48
C ILE A 137 -6.09 3.47 13.27
N PHE A 138 -6.95 3.02 12.35
CA PHE A 138 -7.15 3.61 11.02
C PHE A 138 -8.55 4.20 10.80
N GLY A 139 -9.46 4.16 11.79
CA GLY A 139 -10.85 4.63 11.62
C GLY A 139 -11.01 6.14 11.39
N GLY A 140 -9.97 6.93 11.70
CA GLY A 140 -9.90 8.35 11.36
C GLY A 140 -9.28 8.65 9.98
N TRP A 141 -9.03 7.63 9.15
CA TRP A 141 -8.43 7.80 7.82
C TRP A 141 -9.51 7.99 6.76
N CYS A 142 -9.09 8.28 5.53
CA CYS A 142 -10.02 8.42 4.42
C CYS A 142 -10.81 7.13 4.17
N ASP A 143 -11.99 7.28 3.56
CA ASP A 143 -12.92 6.18 3.32
C ASP A 143 -12.27 4.98 2.63
N ASN A 144 -11.31 5.19 1.71
CA ASN A 144 -10.66 4.08 1.02
C ASN A 144 -9.94 3.11 1.97
N VAL A 145 -9.26 3.63 3.00
CA VAL A 145 -8.58 2.77 4.00
C VAL A 145 -9.61 2.01 4.84
N ILE A 146 -10.66 2.71 5.27
CA ILE A 146 -11.75 2.12 6.07
C ILE A 146 -12.47 1.03 5.27
N ASP A 147 -12.85 1.33 4.03
CA ASP A 147 -13.58 0.43 3.14
C ASP A 147 -12.76 -0.84 2.86
N LEU A 148 -11.44 -0.71 2.60
CA LEU A 148 -10.56 -1.88 2.44
C LEU A 148 -10.53 -2.78 3.69
N ILE A 149 -10.47 -2.19 4.88
CA ILE A 149 -10.49 -2.95 6.16
C ILE A 149 -11.84 -3.66 6.34
N LEU A 150 -12.95 -2.96 6.07
CA LEU A 150 -14.30 -3.50 6.23
C LEU A 150 -14.58 -4.62 5.23
N ALA A 151 -14.15 -4.47 3.97
CA ALA A 151 -14.33 -5.40 2.86
C ALA A 151 -13.47 -6.67 2.94
N THR A 152 -12.43 -6.68 3.78
CA THR A 152 -11.55 -7.85 3.94
C THR A 152 -12.13 -8.82 4.95
N ASP A 153 -12.20 -10.12 4.70
CA ASP A 153 -12.63 -11.07 5.73
C ASP A 153 -11.70 -11.06 6.95
N GLU A 154 -12.26 -11.11 8.17
CA GLU A 154 -11.47 -10.94 9.40
C GLU A 154 -10.40 -12.02 9.58
N ASP A 155 -10.71 -13.27 9.21
CA ASP A 155 -9.77 -14.38 9.25
C ASP A 155 -8.67 -14.28 8.18
N ALA A 156 -8.91 -13.51 7.11
CA ALA A 156 -7.94 -13.25 6.05
C ALA A 156 -6.94 -12.15 6.41
N ILE A 157 -7.15 -11.42 7.51
CA ILE A 157 -6.23 -10.38 7.98
C ILE A 157 -5.06 -11.03 8.72
N LEU A 158 -3.85 -10.78 8.23
CA LEU A 158 -2.61 -11.34 8.79
C LEU A 158 -1.79 -10.25 9.46
N ARG A 159 -1.37 -10.48 10.70
CA ARG A 159 -0.42 -9.65 11.45
C ARG A 159 0.98 -10.22 11.33
N ARG A 160 1.97 -9.39 11.00
CA ARG A 160 3.40 -9.77 10.97
C ARG A 160 4.26 -8.65 11.51
N ASP A 161 5.18 -8.98 12.40
CA ASP A 161 6.23 -8.03 12.80
C ASP A 161 7.31 -7.98 11.72
N ILE A 162 7.74 -6.77 11.36
CA ILE A 162 8.69 -6.56 10.28
C ILE A 162 10.11 -6.54 10.84
N TYR A 163 10.94 -7.43 10.33
CA TYR A 163 12.35 -7.55 10.68
C TYR A 163 13.22 -7.35 9.45
N ASP A 164 14.44 -6.86 9.67
CA ASP A 164 15.50 -6.82 8.67
C ASP A 164 16.82 -7.32 9.25
N ARG A 165 17.84 -7.45 8.42
CA ARG A 165 19.21 -7.78 8.83
C ARG A 165 20.18 -6.84 8.15
N THR A 166 21.06 -6.23 8.94
CA THR A 166 22.18 -5.47 8.38
C THR A 166 23.02 -6.40 7.48
N PRO A 167 23.19 -6.07 6.19
CA PRO A 167 23.93 -6.91 5.26
C PRO A 167 25.36 -7.16 5.75
N ILE A 168 25.81 -8.40 5.62
CA ILE A 168 27.19 -8.79 5.96
C ILE A 168 28.11 -8.64 4.74
N LEU A 169 29.38 -8.34 4.98
CA LEU A 169 30.36 -8.16 3.92
C LEU A 169 30.86 -9.46 3.30
N THR A 170 30.61 -10.59 3.97
CA THR A 170 31.03 -11.94 3.59
C THR A 170 29.80 -12.83 3.52
N TRP A 171 29.51 -13.40 2.35
CA TRP A 171 28.26 -14.14 2.11
C TRP A 171 28.45 -15.65 2.23
N GLY A 172 29.70 -16.11 2.22
CA GLY A 172 30.03 -17.53 2.25
C GLY A 172 31.44 -17.82 2.72
N LYS A 173 31.70 -19.11 3.00
CA LYS A 173 33.01 -19.66 3.33
C LYS A 173 33.13 -21.02 2.63
N GLY A 174 34.29 -21.26 1.99
CA GLY A 174 34.54 -22.49 1.26
C GLY A 174 33.51 -22.71 0.15
N ARG A 175 32.87 -23.88 0.14
CA ARG A 175 31.84 -24.29 -0.83
C ARG A 175 30.42 -23.96 -0.38
N VAL A 176 30.25 -22.99 0.53
CA VAL A 176 28.95 -22.58 1.03
C VAL A 176 28.78 -21.08 0.84
N THR A 177 27.67 -20.66 0.23
CA THR A 177 27.27 -19.26 0.08
C THR A 177 25.82 -19.03 0.50
N LEU A 178 25.44 -17.79 0.71
CA LEU A 178 24.09 -17.35 1.04
C LEU A 178 23.49 -16.54 -0.13
N LEU A 179 22.16 -16.51 -0.21
CA LEU A 179 21.42 -15.85 -1.28
C LEU A 179 20.09 -15.25 -0.77
N GLY A 180 19.76 -14.04 -1.24
CA GLY A 180 18.48 -13.42 -0.90
C GLY A 180 18.41 -13.01 0.57
N ASP A 181 17.26 -13.25 1.19
CA ASP A 181 16.97 -12.82 2.56
C ASP A 181 17.92 -13.42 3.62
N SER A 182 18.57 -14.55 3.34
CA SER A 182 19.61 -15.10 4.22
C SER A 182 20.86 -14.21 4.31
N VAL A 183 21.07 -13.33 3.32
CA VAL A 183 22.13 -12.31 3.31
C VAL A 183 21.59 -10.96 3.74
N HIS A 184 20.51 -10.53 3.09
CA HIS A 184 20.11 -9.12 3.03
C HIS A 184 18.62 -8.90 3.18
N ALA A 185 17.96 -9.69 4.01
CA ALA A 185 16.57 -9.44 4.42
C ALA A 185 16.37 -7.98 4.78
N MET A 186 15.44 -7.33 4.08
CA MET A 186 15.22 -5.89 4.14
C MET A 186 13.75 -5.56 4.36
N GLN A 187 13.48 -4.33 4.81
CA GLN A 187 12.12 -3.84 4.98
C GLN A 187 11.40 -3.76 3.61
N PRO A 188 10.08 -4.03 3.55
CA PRO A 188 9.35 -4.19 2.30
C PRO A 188 9.09 -2.87 1.55
N ASN A 189 9.54 -1.73 2.08
CA ASN A 189 9.15 -0.38 1.67
C ASN A 189 9.52 0.01 0.23
N LEU A 190 10.42 -0.73 -0.42
CA LEU A 190 10.75 -0.54 -1.83
C LEU A 190 10.31 -1.72 -2.72
N GLY A 191 9.75 -2.78 -2.13
CA GLY A 191 9.39 -4.00 -2.87
C GLY A 191 10.59 -4.72 -3.51
N GLN A 192 11.82 -4.51 -3.02
CA GLN A 192 13.04 -4.95 -3.71
C GLN A 192 13.63 -6.28 -3.22
N GLY A 193 13.17 -6.85 -2.10
CA GLY A 193 13.76 -8.09 -1.56
C GLY A 193 13.78 -9.24 -2.58
N GLY A 194 12.62 -9.52 -3.19
CA GLY A 194 12.51 -10.53 -4.25
C GLY A 194 13.32 -10.19 -5.50
N CYS A 195 13.33 -8.92 -5.92
CA CYS A 195 14.15 -8.47 -7.05
C CYS A 195 15.64 -8.71 -6.80
N MET A 196 16.13 -8.42 -5.59
CA MET A 196 17.53 -8.66 -5.23
C MET A 196 17.85 -10.16 -5.22
N ALA A 197 16.95 -11.00 -4.70
CA ALA A 197 17.15 -12.46 -4.73
C ALA A 197 17.20 -13.02 -6.16
N ILE A 198 16.41 -12.48 -7.09
CA ILE A 198 16.46 -12.85 -8.52
C ILE A 198 17.80 -12.42 -9.14
N GLU A 199 18.22 -11.18 -8.90
CA GLU A 199 19.51 -10.68 -9.38
C GLU A 199 20.69 -11.49 -8.82
N ASP A 200 20.61 -11.89 -7.55
CA ASP A 200 21.59 -12.75 -6.91
C ASP A 200 21.64 -14.12 -7.58
N SER A 201 20.48 -14.75 -7.78
CA SER A 201 20.37 -16.07 -8.43
C SER A 201 20.98 -16.04 -9.82
N TYR A 202 20.68 -14.99 -10.60
CA TYR A 202 21.25 -14.80 -11.92
C TYR A 202 22.77 -14.61 -11.89
N GLN A 203 23.27 -13.75 -10.98
CA GLN A 203 24.70 -13.49 -10.89
C GLN A 203 25.49 -14.72 -10.41
N LEU A 204 24.92 -15.51 -9.48
CA LEU A 204 25.51 -16.77 -9.03
C LEU A 204 25.58 -17.78 -10.20
N ALA A 205 24.48 -17.99 -10.91
CA ALA A 205 24.44 -18.87 -12.07
C ALA A 205 25.45 -18.45 -13.14
N LEU A 206 25.57 -17.14 -13.41
CA LEU A 206 26.52 -16.60 -14.37
C LEU A 206 27.99 -16.88 -14.00
N GLU A 207 28.36 -16.72 -12.73
CA GLU A 207 29.73 -17.01 -12.30
C GLU A 207 30.05 -18.50 -12.30
N LEU A 208 29.07 -19.35 -11.97
CA LEU A 208 29.21 -20.81 -12.05
C LEU A 208 29.32 -21.30 -13.51
N ASP A 209 28.52 -20.77 -14.42
CA ASP A 209 28.56 -21.10 -15.85
C ASP A 209 29.89 -20.71 -16.51
N LYS A 210 30.43 -19.53 -16.18
CA LYS A 210 31.77 -19.12 -16.62
C LYS A 210 32.85 -20.08 -16.12
N ALA A 211 32.78 -20.47 -14.85
CA ALA A 211 33.77 -21.37 -14.26
C ALA A 211 33.65 -22.79 -14.82
N TRP A 212 32.43 -23.26 -15.11
CA TRP A 212 32.17 -24.50 -15.82
C TRP A 212 32.79 -24.48 -17.22
N THR A 213 32.54 -23.42 -17.99
CA THR A 213 33.09 -23.26 -19.35
C THR A 213 34.62 -23.24 -19.34
N GLN A 214 35.23 -22.48 -18.43
CA GLN A 214 36.70 -22.44 -18.27
C GLN A 214 37.28 -23.79 -17.87
N SER A 215 36.59 -24.51 -16.98
CA SER A 215 36.98 -25.86 -16.56
C SER A 215 37.03 -26.83 -17.74
N ILE A 216 36.04 -26.78 -18.64
CA ILE A 216 36.02 -27.58 -19.87
C ILE A 216 37.19 -27.20 -20.79
N GLU A 217 37.42 -25.90 -21.02
CA GLU A 217 38.46 -25.42 -21.94
C GLU A 217 39.88 -25.77 -21.45
N GLN A 218 40.10 -25.76 -20.14
CA GLN A 218 41.42 -25.96 -19.53
C GLN A 218 41.65 -27.39 -19.04
N GLY A 219 40.61 -28.23 -18.98
CA GLY A 219 40.69 -29.58 -18.42
C GLY A 219 41.00 -29.60 -16.92
N THR A 220 40.62 -28.55 -16.19
CA THR A 220 40.87 -28.38 -14.75
C THR A 220 39.58 -28.45 -13.96
N PRO A 221 39.58 -28.85 -12.67
CA PRO A 221 38.38 -28.81 -11.84
C PRO A 221 37.81 -27.40 -11.71
N ILE A 222 36.48 -27.30 -11.58
CA ILE A 222 35.80 -26.01 -11.38
C ILE A 222 36.26 -25.37 -10.07
N ASP A 223 36.76 -24.14 -10.16
CA ASP A 223 37.06 -23.33 -8.99
C ASP A 223 35.78 -22.69 -8.42
N ILE A 224 35.03 -23.48 -7.66
CA ILE A 224 33.78 -23.05 -7.02
C ILE A 224 34.03 -21.89 -6.06
N VAL A 225 35.07 -21.97 -5.23
CA VAL A 225 35.32 -20.99 -4.16
C VAL A 225 35.55 -19.59 -4.75
N SER A 226 36.36 -19.47 -5.80
CA SER A 226 36.57 -18.19 -6.46
C SER A 226 35.32 -17.67 -7.16
N SER A 227 34.49 -18.55 -7.74
CA SER A 227 33.21 -18.16 -8.35
C SER A 227 32.23 -17.59 -7.33
N LEU A 228 32.12 -18.20 -6.15
CA LEU A 228 31.28 -17.68 -5.06
C LEU A 228 31.76 -16.31 -4.59
N LYS A 229 33.08 -16.08 -4.55
CA LYS A 229 33.66 -14.78 -4.20
C LYS A 229 33.36 -13.70 -5.24
N ARG A 230 33.48 -14.00 -6.53
CA ARG A 230 33.11 -13.07 -7.61
C ARG A 230 31.62 -12.72 -7.59
N TYR A 231 30.78 -13.70 -7.27
CA TYR A 231 29.34 -13.49 -7.06
C TYR A 231 29.09 -12.49 -5.92
N GLU A 232 29.68 -12.72 -4.73
CA GLU A 232 29.58 -11.83 -3.56
C GLU A 232 30.04 -10.40 -3.90
N GLU A 233 31.21 -10.26 -4.50
CA GLU A 233 31.80 -8.96 -4.88
C GLU A 233 30.92 -8.17 -5.85
N SER A 234 30.34 -8.86 -6.84
CA SER A 234 29.47 -8.25 -7.86
C SER A 234 28.15 -7.74 -7.28
N ARG A 235 27.66 -8.35 -6.20
CA ARG A 235 26.33 -8.06 -5.64
C ARG A 235 26.37 -7.14 -4.43
N ARG A 236 27.42 -7.21 -3.61
CA ARG A 236 27.50 -6.57 -2.29
C ARG A 236 27.17 -5.09 -2.29
N LEU A 237 27.73 -4.31 -3.22
CA LEU A 237 27.49 -2.86 -3.27
C LEU A 237 26.03 -2.53 -3.61
N ARG A 238 25.47 -3.22 -4.62
CA ARG A 238 24.09 -2.98 -5.04
C ARG A 238 23.11 -3.34 -3.93
N VAL A 239 23.31 -4.48 -3.29
CA VAL A 239 22.49 -4.92 -2.15
C VAL A 239 22.58 -3.93 -0.99
N ALA A 240 23.78 -3.48 -0.61
CA ALA A 240 23.95 -2.54 0.50
C ALA A 240 23.22 -1.21 0.25
N ILE A 241 23.29 -0.68 -0.99
CA ILE A 241 22.60 0.56 -1.37
C ILE A 241 21.09 0.39 -1.30
N ILE A 242 20.54 -0.66 -1.94
CA ILE A 242 19.09 -0.92 -1.96
C ILE A 242 18.55 -1.15 -0.54
N HIS A 243 19.27 -1.93 0.27
CA HIS A 243 18.91 -2.16 1.67
C HIS A 243 18.90 -0.84 2.47
N GLY A 244 19.93 0.00 2.30
CA GLY A 244 19.97 1.33 2.92
C GLY A 244 18.80 2.23 2.49
N MET A 245 18.47 2.25 1.20
CA MET A 245 17.33 2.97 0.66
C MET A 245 15.99 2.45 1.22
N ALA A 246 15.85 1.13 1.42
CA ALA A 246 14.64 0.53 1.99
C ALA A 246 14.38 1.02 3.42
N ARG A 247 15.43 1.03 4.27
CA ARG A 247 15.33 1.61 5.63
C ARG A 247 15.01 3.10 5.59
N MET A 248 15.61 3.85 4.67
CA MET A 248 15.34 5.28 4.52
C MET A 248 13.89 5.54 4.08
N ALA A 249 13.36 4.77 3.13
CA ALA A 249 11.97 4.88 2.67
C ALA A 249 10.98 4.62 3.82
N ALA A 250 11.26 3.61 4.66
CA ALA A 250 10.45 3.34 5.84
C ALA A 250 10.47 4.50 6.85
N LEU A 251 11.64 5.07 7.13
CA LEU A 251 11.77 6.25 7.99
C LEU A 251 11.01 7.44 7.41
N MET A 252 11.10 7.68 6.10
CA MET A 252 10.39 8.80 5.46
C MET A 252 8.87 8.64 5.51
N ALA A 253 8.35 7.44 5.23
CA ALA A 253 6.91 7.17 5.28
C ALA A 253 6.33 7.38 6.69
N THR A 254 7.11 7.06 7.72
CA THR A 254 6.63 7.00 9.11
C THR A 254 6.88 8.29 9.91
N THR A 255 7.88 9.07 9.51
CA THR A 255 8.17 10.40 10.07
C THR A 255 7.42 11.52 9.35
N TYR A 256 6.59 11.18 8.34
CA TYR A 256 5.78 12.15 7.63
C TYR A 256 4.92 13.00 8.59
N LYS A 257 4.92 14.31 8.32
CA LYS A 257 4.09 15.30 9.01
C LYS A 257 3.44 16.18 7.97
N ALA A 258 2.11 16.18 7.93
CA ALA A 258 1.35 17.00 6.99
C ALA A 258 1.56 18.51 7.24
N TYR A 259 1.77 18.92 8.50
CA TYR A 259 1.86 20.31 8.94
C TYR A 259 2.98 20.56 9.96
N LEU A 260 3.49 21.78 9.98
CA LEU A 260 4.29 22.31 11.09
C LEU A 260 3.43 22.36 12.35
N GLY A 261 3.98 21.91 13.48
CA GLY A 261 3.29 21.90 14.77
C GLY A 261 3.16 20.54 15.44
N VAL A 262 3.12 19.46 14.65
CA VAL A 262 2.91 18.10 15.18
C VAL A 262 4.13 17.70 16.03
N GLY A 263 3.93 17.57 17.34
CA GLY A 263 4.98 17.23 18.32
C GLY A 263 5.70 18.43 18.96
N LEU A 264 5.16 19.65 18.89
CA LEU A 264 5.77 20.85 19.51
C LEU A 264 5.52 21.02 21.03
N GLY A 265 4.91 20.04 21.70
CA GLY A 265 4.68 20.09 23.15
C GLY A 265 3.91 21.35 23.59
N PRO A 266 4.47 22.23 24.45
CA PRO A 266 3.79 23.42 24.97
C PRO A 266 3.38 24.45 23.90
N LEU A 267 3.93 24.35 22.68
CA LEU A 267 3.52 25.18 21.53
C LEU A 267 2.49 24.47 20.63
N SER A 268 1.77 23.46 21.14
CA SER A 268 0.74 22.73 20.39
C SER A 268 -0.34 23.64 19.81
N PHE A 269 -0.59 24.83 20.35
CA PHE A 269 -1.52 25.80 19.77
C PHE A 269 -1.15 26.19 18.34
N LEU A 270 0.13 26.12 17.96
CA LEU A 270 0.58 26.38 16.59
C LEU A 270 0.08 25.31 15.61
N THR A 271 -0.26 24.09 16.07
CA THR A 271 -0.90 23.07 15.21
C THR A 271 -2.23 23.53 14.63
N LYS A 272 -2.96 24.43 15.33
CA LYS A 272 -4.24 24.96 14.87
C LYS A 272 -4.10 25.78 13.59
N PHE A 273 -2.93 26.39 13.36
CA PHE A 273 -2.64 27.18 12.17
C PHE A 273 -2.20 26.34 10.97
N ARG A 274 -2.00 25.02 11.13
CA ARG A 274 -1.72 24.03 10.06
C ARG A 274 -0.83 24.57 8.94
N ILE A 275 0.30 25.16 9.31
CA ILE A 275 1.23 25.76 8.34
C ILE A 275 1.88 24.61 7.54
N PRO A 276 1.80 24.58 6.20
CA PRO A 276 2.42 23.53 5.40
C PRO A 276 3.93 23.45 5.66
N HIS A 277 4.47 22.25 5.76
CA HIS A 277 5.90 22.08 6.01
C HIS A 277 6.73 22.56 4.80
N PRO A 278 7.75 23.44 4.96
CA PRO A 278 8.54 23.97 3.85
C PRO A 278 9.26 22.88 3.05
N GLY A 279 9.58 21.76 3.70
CA GLY A 279 10.07 20.54 3.03
C GLY A 279 9.12 19.94 1.98
N ARG A 280 7.82 20.26 2.00
CA ARG A 280 6.83 19.83 1.00
C ARG A 280 7.05 20.55 -0.34
N VAL A 281 7.50 21.81 -0.33
CA VAL A 281 7.74 22.59 -1.57
C VAL A 281 9.10 22.25 -2.17
N GLY A 282 10.17 22.24 -1.36
CA GLY A 282 11.49 21.79 -1.82
C GLY A 282 11.54 20.30 -2.20
N GLY A 283 10.76 19.48 -1.49
CA GLY A 283 10.61 18.05 -1.78
C GLY A 283 9.94 17.77 -3.13
N ARG A 284 8.94 18.58 -3.55
CA ARG A 284 8.31 18.42 -4.87
C ARG A 284 9.31 18.56 -6.02
N PHE A 285 10.16 19.58 -5.98
CA PHE A 285 11.19 19.79 -7.02
C PHE A 285 12.24 18.67 -7.06
N PHE A 286 12.70 18.23 -5.89
CA PHE A 286 13.65 17.12 -5.79
C PHE A 286 13.03 15.80 -6.26
N ILE A 287 11.76 15.53 -5.91
CA ILE A 287 11.01 14.36 -6.36
C ILE A 287 10.87 14.37 -7.88
N ASP A 288 10.42 15.47 -8.49
CA ASP A 288 10.17 15.51 -9.94
C ASP A 288 11.43 15.25 -10.78
N LEU A 289 12.61 15.68 -10.32
CA LEU A 289 13.87 15.52 -11.07
C LEU A 289 14.66 14.27 -10.67
N ALA A 290 14.81 14.00 -9.37
CA ALA A 290 15.68 12.92 -8.88
C ALA A 290 14.95 11.57 -8.81
N MET A 291 13.64 11.56 -8.59
CA MET A 291 12.87 10.32 -8.46
C MET A 291 12.87 9.48 -9.74
N PRO A 292 12.72 10.03 -10.97
CA PRO A 292 12.80 9.22 -12.18
C PRO A 292 14.15 8.51 -12.36
N LEU A 293 15.26 9.19 -12.06
CA LEU A 293 16.61 8.62 -12.15
C LEU A 293 16.81 7.53 -11.08
N MET A 294 16.39 7.81 -9.84
CA MET A 294 16.47 6.86 -8.74
C MET A 294 15.58 5.63 -8.99
N LEU A 295 14.33 5.82 -9.42
CA LEU A 295 13.42 4.73 -9.78
C LEU A 295 13.95 3.92 -10.96
N SER A 296 14.55 4.55 -11.98
CA SER A 296 15.18 3.84 -13.08
C SER A 296 16.28 2.89 -12.60
N TRP A 297 17.12 3.34 -11.66
CA TRP A 297 18.20 2.51 -11.10
C TRP A 297 17.70 1.47 -10.07
N VAL A 298 16.70 1.81 -9.26
CA VAL A 298 16.09 0.88 -8.29
C VAL A 298 15.34 -0.22 -9.02
N LEU A 299 14.44 0.14 -9.94
CA LEU A 299 13.55 -0.78 -10.67
C LEU A 299 14.26 -1.51 -11.82
N GLY A 300 15.04 -0.80 -12.63
CA GLY A 300 15.72 -1.36 -13.80
C GLY A 300 17.04 -2.08 -13.46
N GLY A 301 17.57 -1.85 -12.26
CA GLY A 301 18.88 -2.33 -11.85
C GLY A 301 20.02 -1.71 -12.64
N ASN A 302 21.01 -2.52 -13.03
CA ASN A 302 22.15 -2.03 -13.80
C ASN A 302 21.71 -1.72 -15.24
N SER A 303 21.16 -0.51 -15.42
CA SER A 303 20.56 -0.01 -16.65
C SER A 303 21.49 -0.03 -17.87
N SER A 304 22.80 -0.09 -17.67
CA SER A 304 23.80 -0.25 -18.75
C SER A 304 23.67 -1.58 -19.52
N LYS A 305 22.96 -2.59 -18.97
CA LYS A 305 22.73 -3.89 -19.62
C LYS A 305 21.30 -4.11 -20.13
N LEU A 306 20.46 -3.07 -20.14
CA LEU A 306 19.07 -3.16 -20.61
C LEU A 306 18.89 -2.79 -22.09
N GLU A 307 19.95 -2.41 -22.80
CA GLU A 307 19.89 -2.17 -24.24
C GLU A 307 19.51 -3.46 -25.00
N GLY A 308 18.40 -3.44 -25.73
CA GLY A 308 17.98 -4.52 -26.62
C GLY A 308 16.94 -5.51 -26.07
N ARG A 309 16.47 -5.39 -24.81
CA ARG A 309 15.30 -6.17 -24.36
C ARG A 309 14.01 -5.62 -24.98
N PRO A 310 13.10 -6.47 -25.53
CA PRO A 310 11.74 -6.03 -25.75
C PRO A 310 11.13 -5.73 -24.39
N ALA A 311 10.89 -4.44 -24.12
CA ALA A 311 10.23 -4.00 -22.91
C ALA A 311 8.81 -4.57 -22.92
N CYS A 312 8.58 -5.66 -22.17
CA CYS A 312 7.25 -6.22 -21.97
C CYS A 312 6.34 -5.30 -21.14
N CYS A 313 6.90 -4.21 -20.59
CA CYS A 313 6.17 -3.02 -20.19
C CYS A 313 6.92 -1.81 -20.78
N ARG A 314 6.34 -1.12 -21.76
CA ARG A 314 6.91 0.15 -22.25
C ARG A 314 6.51 1.26 -21.29
N LEU A 315 7.38 2.24 -21.06
CA LEU A 315 6.99 3.53 -20.48
C LEU A 315 5.90 4.25 -21.31
N SER A 316 5.71 3.86 -22.58
CA SER A 316 4.60 4.30 -23.42
C SER A 316 3.28 3.58 -23.14
N ASP A 317 3.29 2.49 -22.39
CA ASP A 317 2.09 1.80 -21.90
C ASP A 317 1.58 2.63 -20.72
N LYS A 318 0.74 3.61 -21.05
CA LYS A 318 0.58 4.84 -20.27
C LYS A 318 0.02 4.59 -18.88
N ALA A 319 0.84 4.86 -17.86
CA ALA A 319 0.41 5.89 -16.93
C ALA A 319 0.34 7.21 -17.73
N ASN A 320 -0.79 7.92 -17.67
CA ASN A 320 -0.96 9.18 -18.40
C ASN A 320 0.04 10.25 -17.88
N ASP A 321 0.33 11.30 -18.66
CA ASP A 321 1.20 12.42 -18.24
C ASP A 321 0.51 13.37 -17.23
N GLN A 322 -0.48 12.89 -16.47
CA GLN A 322 -1.19 13.72 -15.50
C GLN A 322 -0.43 13.86 -14.18
N LEU A 323 0.70 13.16 -13.99
CA LEU A 323 1.48 13.25 -12.75
C LEU A 323 1.80 14.71 -12.38
N ARG A 324 2.31 15.51 -13.31
CA ARG A 324 2.61 16.93 -13.08
C ARG A 324 1.36 17.76 -12.74
N ARG A 325 0.22 17.41 -13.31
CA ARG A 325 -1.07 18.04 -12.98
C ARG A 325 -1.46 17.69 -11.55
N TRP A 326 -1.38 16.43 -11.15
CA TRP A 326 -1.70 16.00 -9.77
C TRP A 326 -0.75 16.59 -8.72
N PHE A 327 0.47 16.97 -9.10
CA PHE A 327 1.40 17.69 -8.21
C PHE A 327 1.05 19.17 -8.02
N SER A 328 0.35 19.80 -8.95
CA SER A 328 0.02 21.23 -8.92
C SER A 328 -1.45 21.52 -8.59
N ASP A 329 -2.34 20.57 -8.89
CA ASP A 329 -3.78 20.64 -8.74
C ASP A 329 -4.24 19.44 -7.91
N ASP A 330 -4.26 19.62 -6.59
CA ASP A 330 -4.66 18.57 -5.63
C ASP A 330 -6.10 18.05 -5.93
N GLU A 331 -6.92 18.83 -6.64
CA GLU A 331 -8.28 18.48 -7.02
C GLU A 331 -8.39 17.74 -8.36
N ALA A 332 -7.33 17.71 -9.18
CA ALA A 332 -7.35 17.02 -10.45
C ALA A 332 -7.56 15.51 -10.27
N LEU A 333 -7.07 14.94 -9.16
CA LEU A 333 -7.31 13.53 -8.84
C LEU A 333 -8.79 13.29 -8.50
N GLU A 334 -9.40 14.16 -7.68
CA GLU A 334 -10.83 14.07 -7.35
C GLU A 334 -11.72 14.17 -8.61
N ARG A 335 -11.38 15.07 -9.54
CA ARG A 335 -12.09 15.21 -10.82
C ARG A 335 -11.91 14.01 -11.74
N ALA A 336 -10.82 13.24 -11.58
CA ALA A 336 -10.55 12.04 -12.35
C ALA A 336 -11.25 10.78 -11.80
N ILE A 337 -11.89 10.86 -10.62
CA ILE A 337 -12.60 9.72 -10.03
C ILE A 337 -13.78 9.32 -10.93
N SER A 338 -13.72 8.11 -11.48
CA SER A 338 -14.85 7.46 -12.14
C SER A 338 -15.77 6.82 -11.09
N GLY A 339 -17.07 6.71 -11.36
CA GLY A 339 -18.03 6.11 -10.42
C GLY A 339 -19.18 7.03 -10.00
N GLU A 340 -20.15 6.44 -9.31
CA GLU A 340 -21.38 7.08 -8.92
C GLU A 340 -21.22 7.76 -7.55
N TRP A 341 -21.76 8.96 -7.43
CA TRP A 341 -21.72 9.74 -6.19
C TRP A 341 -23.01 9.53 -5.42
N PHE A 342 -22.86 9.21 -4.14
CA PHE A 342 -23.98 8.94 -3.24
C PHE A 342 -23.91 9.81 -1.99
N LEU A 343 -25.06 10.26 -1.53
CA LEU A 343 -25.26 10.69 -0.15
C LEU A 343 -25.80 9.49 0.62
N LEU A 344 -24.95 8.85 1.42
CA LEU A 344 -25.33 7.72 2.27
C LEU A 344 -25.80 8.24 3.63
N PRO A 345 -27.01 7.88 4.10
CA PRO A 345 -27.44 8.29 5.43
C PRO A 345 -26.45 7.87 6.52
N CYS A 346 -26.16 8.77 7.46
CA CYS A 346 -25.30 8.49 8.61
C CYS A 346 -25.83 9.20 9.87
N GLY A 347 -25.71 8.57 11.05
CA GLY A 347 -26.21 9.13 12.32
C GLY A 347 -27.06 8.16 13.14
N ASN A 348 -27.28 8.47 14.43
CA ASN A 348 -27.97 7.57 15.37
C ASN A 348 -29.49 7.83 15.40
N GLN A 349 -30.25 6.85 14.91
CA GLN A 349 -31.70 6.61 15.06
C GLN A 349 -32.67 7.67 14.49
N ASN A 350 -33.61 7.18 13.66
CA ASN A 350 -34.68 7.92 12.95
C ASN A 350 -34.23 8.90 11.84
N GLY A 351 -33.09 8.62 11.21
CA GLY A 351 -32.62 9.35 10.02
C GLY A 351 -33.21 8.83 8.71
N PRO A 352 -32.89 9.49 7.56
CA PRO A 352 -33.29 9.04 6.24
C PRO A 352 -32.77 7.62 5.97
N SER A 353 -33.57 6.77 5.32
CA SER A 353 -33.27 5.35 5.15
C SER A 353 -32.67 4.99 3.80
N GLN A 354 -32.71 5.90 2.82
CA GLN A 354 -32.30 5.61 1.44
C GLN A 354 -31.09 6.46 1.01
N PRO A 355 -30.08 5.82 0.37
CA PRO A 355 -29.04 6.52 -0.38
C PRO A 355 -29.60 7.42 -1.47
N ILE A 356 -29.01 8.60 -1.64
CA ILE A 356 -29.34 9.52 -2.74
C ILE A 356 -28.24 9.43 -3.80
N CYS A 357 -28.56 9.00 -5.01
CA CYS A 357 -27.62 9.04 -6.14
C CYS A 357 -27.60 10.44 -6.77
N LEU A 358 -26.41 10.99 -6.97
CA LEU A 358 -26.22 12.32 -7.52
C LEU A 358 -25.92 12.26 -9.02
N SER A 359 -26.64 13.07 -9.80
CA SER A 359 -26.45 13.21 -11.24
C SER A 359 -25.23 14.07 -11.58
N ARG A 360 -24.38 13.59 -12.49
CA ARG A 360 -23.29 14.38 -13.10
C ARG A 360 -23.74 15.22 -14.31
N ASP A 361 -25.03 15.31 -14.58
CA ASP A 361 -25.59 16.18 -15.64
C ASP A 361 -25.78 17.60 -15.10
N GLU A 362 -25.04 18.57 -15.67
CA GLU A 362 -25.11 19.98 -15.27
C GLU A 362 -26.51 20.58 -15.43
N ASN A 363 -27.33 20.01 -16.33
CA ASN A 363 -28.71 20.48 -16.58
C ASN A 363 -29.76 19.81 -15.69
N ARG A 364 -29.38 18.81 -14.90
CA ARG A 364 -30.29 18.05 -14.01
C ARG A 364 -29.82 18.12 -12.56
N PRO A 365 -29.95 19.30 -11.90
CA PRO A 365 -29.66 19.44 -10.47
C PRO A 365 -30.56 18.54 -9.61
N CYS A 366 -30.16 18.31 -8.36
CA CYS A 366 -30.98 17.65 -7.36
C CYS A 366 -31.46 18.69 -6.34
N ILE A 367 -32.76 18.78 -6.09
CA ILE A 367 -33.33 19.60 -5.02
C ILE A 367 -33.67 18.71 -3.82
N ILE A 368 -33.35 19.21 -2.63
CA ILE A 368 -33.57 18.53 -1.35
C ILE A 368 -34.51 19.40 -0.53
N GLY A 369 -35.56 18.79 -0.01
CA GLY A 369 -36.59 19.46 0.79
C GLY A 369 -37.36 18.49 1.67
N SER A 370 -38.30 18.97 2.46
CA SER A 370 -39.18 18.10 3.25
C SER A 370 -40.28 17.42 2.43
N VAL A 371 -40.56 17.92 1.23
CA VAL A 371 -41.56 17.43 0.29
C VAL A 371 -40.96 17.25 -1.11
N THR A 372 -41.54 16.36 -1.91
CA THR A 372 -41.16 16.19 -3.31
C THR A 372 -41.76 17.32 -4.14
N ASN A 373 -40.96 17.89 -5.05
CA ASN A 373 -41.38 18.89 -6.01
C ASN A 373 -41.39 18.27 -7.41
N GLU A 374 -42.58 17.94 -7.91
CA GLU A 374 -42.77 17.26 -9.20
C GLU A 374 -42.51 18.16 -10.41
N ASP A 375 -42.63 19.48 -10.25
CA ASP A 375 -42.44 20.46 -11.32
C ASP A 375 -40.97 20.85 -11.54
N PHE A 376 -40.05 20.30 -10.73
CA PHE A 376 -38.63 20.59 -10.83
C PHE A 376 -37.98 19.80 -12.00
N PRO A 377 -37.25 20.45 -12.93
CA PRO A 377 -36.69 19.78 -14.11
C PRO A 377 -35.60 18.74 -13.81
N GLY A 378 -35.13 18.67 -12.56
CA GLY A 378 -34.10 17.77 -12.08
C GLY A 378 -34.63 16.63 -11.22
N THR A 379 -33.81 16.16 -10.27
CA THR A 379 -34.25 15.17 -9.27
C THR A 379 -34.77 15.90 -8.04
N SER A 380 -35.89 15.45 -7.47
CA SER A 380 -36.42 15.99 -6.20
C SER A 380 -36.43 14.90 -5.14
N ILE A 381 -35.81 15.19 -3.99
CA ILE A 381 -35.68 14.27 -2.87
C ILE A 381 -36.35 14.86 -1.63
N ALA A 382 -37.31 14.12 -1.08
CA ALA A 382 -38.00 14.46 0.16
C ALA A 382 -37.33 13.80 1.37
N ILE A 383 -36.99 14.62 2.37
CA ILE A 383 -36.49 14.20 3.68
C ILE A 383 -37.46 14.78 4.72
N PRO A 384 -38.52 14.03 5.11
CA PRO A 384 -39.62 14.55 5.92
C PRO A 384 -39.22 14.65 7.42
N LEU A 385 -38.24 15.52 7.71
CA LEU A 385 -37.72 15.78 9.05
C LEU A 385 -37.98 17.25 9.44
N PRO A 386 -38.25 17.54 10.74
CA PRO A 386 -38.69 18.88 11.17
C PRO A 386 -37.73 20.03 10.83
N GLN A 387 -36.42 19.77 10.76
CA GLN A 387 -35.43 20.81 10.45
C GLN A 387 -35.13 20.94 8.95
N VAL A 388 -35.81 20.17 8.10
CA VAL A 388 -35.68 20.26 6.65
C VAL A 388 -36.81 21.15 6.11
N SER A 389 -36.48 22.31 5.54
CA SER A 389 -37.44 23.19 4.87
C SER A 389 -38.01 22.56 3.58
N GLU A 390 -39.18 23.01 3.12
CA GLU A 390 -39.82 22.51 1.89
C GLU A 390 -38.91 22.61 0.66
N MET A 391 -38.15 23.71 0.56
CA MET A 391 -37.00 23.84 -0.34
C MET A 391 -35.76 24.14 0.50
N HIS A 392 -34.97 23.12 0.82
CA HIS A 392 -33.86 23.24 1.76
C HIS A 392 -32.55 23.57 1.04
N ALA A 393 -32.15 22.72 0.08
CA ALA A 393 -30.87 22.85 -0.61
C ALA A 393 -30.96 22.35 -2.05
N ARG A 394 -30.00 22.79 -2.87
CA ARG A 394 -29.78 22.31 -4.24
C ARG A 394 -28.38 21.77 -4.39
N VAL A 395 -28.27 20.55 -4.90
CA VAL A 395 -27.02 19.96 -5.37
C VAL A 395 -26.91 20.12 -6.88
N SER A 396 -25.79 20.63 -7.36
CA SER A 396 -25.50 20.83 -8.78
C SER A 396 -24.13 20.28 -9.11
N TYR A 397 -23.97 19.75 -10.33
CA TYR A 397 -22.68 19.37 -10.87
C TYR A 397 -22.21 20.44 -11.85
N LYS A 398 -20.95 20.83 -11.77
CA LYS A 398 -20.32 21.79 -12.69
C LYS A 398 -18.81 21.60 -12.74
N ASP A 399 -18.21 21.68 -13.92
CA ASP A 399 -16.74 21.67 -14.10
C ASP A 399 -16.05 20.45 -13.44
N GLY A 400 -16.71 19.30 -13.44
CA GLY A 400 -16.17 18.07 -12.85
C GLY A 400 -16.37 17.92 -11.34
N ALA A 401 -17.11 18.81 -10.68
CA ALA A 401 -17.30 18.82 -9.23
C ALA A 401 -18.76 19.04 -8.81
N PHE A 402 -19.09 18.56 -7.61
CA PHE A 402 -20.39 18.80 -7.00
C PHE A 402 -20.37 20.02 -6.07
N PHE A 403 -21.48 20.77 -6.11
CA PHE A 403 -21.72 21.95 -5.31
C PHE A 403 -23.06 21.85 -4.62
N LEU A 404 -23.09 22.31 -3.37
CA LEU A 404 -24.26 22.40 -2.52
C LEU A 404 -24.60 23.88 -2.30
N THR A 405 -25.85 24.24 -2.55
CA THR A 405 -26.39 25.58 -2.32
C THR A 405 -27.52 25.50 -1.31
N ASP A 406 -27.39 26.16 -0.17
CA ASP A 406 -28.51 26.33 0.78
C ASP A 406 -29.54 27.31 0.20
N LEU A 407 -30.81 26.93 0.12
CA LEU A 407 -31.89 27.71 -0.47
C LEU A 407 -32.59 28.60 0.56
N ARG A 408 -31.82 29.18 1.49
CA ARG A 408 -32.31 29.93 2.65
C ARG A 408 -33.15 29.06 3.59
N SER A 409 -32.65 27.86 3.86
CA SER A 409 -33.30 26.96 4.81
C SER A 409 -33.33 27.57 6.21
N GLU A 410 -34.37 27.27 6.98
CA GLU A 410 -34.59 27.84 8.32
C GLU A 410 -33.45 27.46 9.28
N TYR A 411 -33.07 26.17 9.29
CA TYR A 411 -32.06 25.61 10.21
C TYR A 411 -30.66 25.50 9.60
N GLY A 412 -30.51 25.87 8.32
CA GLY A 412 -29.24 25.86 7.60
C GLY A 412 -28.77 24.48 7.15
N THR A 413 -28.00 24.47 6.07
CA THR A 413 -27.22 23.32 5.61
C THR A 413 -25.80 23.39 6.18
N TRP A 414 -25.25 22.25 6.61
CA TRP A 414 -23.91 22.16 7.21
C TRP A 414 -23.06 21.11 6.50
N ILE A 415 -21.77 21.37 6.38
CA ILE A 415 -20.78 20.40 5.90
C ILE A 415 -19.78 20.16 7.03
N THR A 416 -19.50 18.89 7.32
CA THR A 416 -18.38 18.47 8.15
C THR A 416 -17.35 17.82 7.23
N ASP A 417 -16.18 18.42 7.10
CA ASP A 417 -15.12 17.90 6.25
C ASP A 417 -14.36 16.72 6.89
N ASN A 418 -13.46 16.10 6.13
CA ASN A 418 -12.57 15.01 6.58
C ASN A 418 -11.64 15.39 7.74
N GLU A 419 -11.57 16.66 8.12
CA GLU A 419 -10.81 17.16 9.26
C GLU A 419 -11.71 17.44 10.48
N GLU A 420 -12.96 16.95 10.44
CA GLU A 420 -14.02 17.14 11.42
C GLU A 420 -14.45 18.61 11.61
N ARG A 421 -14.13 19.49 10.65
CA ARG A 421 -14.55 20.88 10.70
C ARG A 421 -15.97 21.00 10.17
N ARG A 422 -16.88 21.30 11.08
CA ARG A 422 -18.28 21.59 10.77
C ARG A 422 -18.47 23.08 10.48
N TYR A 423 -18.97 23.42 9.30
CA TYR A 423 -19.27 24.80 8.90
C TYR A 423 -20.62 24.90 8.20
N ARG A 424 -21.24 26.09 8.31
CA ARG A 424 -22.52 26.37 7.66
C ARG A 424 -22.30 26.76 6.20
N VAL A 425 -23.08 26.18 5.30
CA VAL A 425 -23.12 26.57 3.88
C VAL A 425 -23.75 27.97 3.78
N PRO A 426 -23.11 28.96 3.14
CA PRO A 426 -23.70 30.28 2.99
C PRO A 426 -24.97 30.22 2.11
N PRO A 427 -26.07 30.87 2.51
CA PRO A 427 -27.31 30.88 1.74
C PRO A 427 -27.10 31.43 0.32
N ASN A 428 -27.66 30.74 -0.67
CA ASN A 428 -27.60 31.06 -2.10
C ASN A 428 -26.19 31.10 -2.72
N LEU A 429 -25.16 30.64 -2.02
CA LEU A 429 -23.81 30.53 -2.55
C LEU A 429 -23.43 29.06 -2.78
N PRO A 430 -23.10 28.66 -4.02
CA PRO A 430 -22.60 27.31 -4.29
C PRO A 430 -21.33 27.03 -3.49
N THR A 431 -21.37 25.99 -2.67
CA THR A 431 -20.26 25.53 -1.83
C THR A 431 -19.88 24.13 -2.26
N ARG A 432 -18.61 23.92 -2.59
CA ARG A 432 -18.12 22.60 -2.97
C ARG A 432 -18.16 21.65 -1.78
N PHE A 433 -18.51 20.39 -2.03
CA PHE A 433 -18.31 19.28 -1.11
C PHE A 433 -17.49 18.18 -1.79
N ARG A 434 -16.88 17.31 -0.99
CA ARG A 434 -15.88 16.31 -1.39
C ARG A 434 -16.29 14.91 -0.94
N PRO A 435 -15.64 13.85 -1.47
CA PRO A 435 -15.79 12.52 -0.91
C PRO A 435 -15.40 12.52 0.58
N SER A 436 -16.12 11.71 1.35
CA SER A 436 -16.01 11.56 2.80
C SER A 436 -16.55 12.72 3.65
N ASP A 437 -16.92 13.86 3.04
CA ASP A 437 -17.65 14.93 3.74
C ASP A 437 -19.00 14.42 4.27
N VAL A 438 -19.45 14.96 5.40
CA VAL A 438 -20.80 14.74 5.93
C VAL A 438 -21.64 15.99 5.74
N ILE A 439 -22.73 15.87 5.00
CA ILE A 439 -23.69 16.94 4.75
C ILE A 439 -24.87 16.76 5.70
N GLU A 440 -25.24 17.81 6.44
CA GLU A 440 -26.39 17.82 7.35
C GLU A 440 -27.41 18.86 6.88
N PHE A 441 -28.65 18.43 6.65
CA PHE A 441 -29.76 19.31 6.32
C PHE A 441 -30.53 19.68 7.59
N GLY A 442 -30.13 20.78 8.22
CA GLY A 442 -30.53 21.15 9.57
C GLY A 442 -29.40 20.99 10.58
N SER A 443 -29.67 21.39 11.83
CA SER A 443 -28.69 21.50 12.90
C SER A 443 -28.67 20.33 13.88
N ASP A 444 -29.68 19.47 13.86
CA ASP A 444 -29.88 18.36 14.81
C ASP A 444 -29.21 17.03 14.40
N LYS A 445 -28.50 17.02 13.26
CA LYS A 445 -27.81 15.86 12.69
C LYS A 445 -28.72 14.67 12.33
N LYS A 446 -30.04 14.84 12.30
CA LYS A 446 -30.96 13.75 11.92
C LYS A 446 -31.01 13.51 10.42
N ALA A 447 -30.82 14.58 9.64
CA ALA A 447 -30.73 14.52 8.18
C ALA A 447 -29.25 14.58 7.73
N ALA A 448 -28.42 13.70 8.26
CA ALA A 448 -26.99 13.66 7.97
C ALA A 448 -26.67 12.57 6.93
N PHE A 449 -25.81 12.91 5.97
CA PHE A 449 -25.39 12.02 4.89
C PHE A 449 -23.89 12.12 4.65
N ARG A 450 -23.20 10.98 4.59
CA ARG A 450 -21.81 10.89 4.15
C ARG A 450 -21.76 10.84 2.63
N VAL A 451 -20.92 11.66 2.03
CA VAL A 451 -20.64 11.67 0.60
C VAL A 451 -19.71 10.50 0.29
N LYS A 452 -20.14 9.55 -0.53
CA LYS A 452 -19.35 8.41 -0.98
C LYS A 452 -19.31 8.36 -2.50
N VAL A 453 -18.20 7.87 -3.04
CA VAL A 453 -18.05 7.59 -4.47
C VAL A 453 -17.75 6.11 -4.62
N MET A 454 -18.59 5.42 -5.40
CA MET A 454 -18.55 3.96 -5.51
C MET A 454 -18.67 3.53 -6.97
N THR A 455 -18.03 2.41 -7.31
CA THR A 455 -18.11 1.78 -8.65
C THR A 455 -19.37 0.94 -8.83
N SER A 456 -20.06 0.60 -7.73
CA SER A 456 -21.29 -0.17 -7.71
C SER A 456 -22.31 0.44 -6.74
N SER A 457 -23.59 0.16 -6.96
CA SER A 457 -24.66 0.68 -6.10
C SER A 457 -24.59 0.07 -4.68
N PRO A 458 -24.87 0.86 -3.63
CA PRO A 458 -24.78 0.39 -2.24
C PRO A 458 -25.78 -0.75 -1.98
N LYS A 459 -25.34 -1.82 -1.32
CA LYS A 459 -26.22 -2.89 -0.83
C LYS A 459 -26.88 -2.43 0.48
N ILE A 460 -28.21 -2.40 0.53
CA ILE A 460 -28.97 -2.10 1.75
C ILE A 460 -29.03 -3.38 2.58
N ALA A 461 -28.41 -3.41 3.77
CA ALA A 461 -28.51 -4.54 4.70
C ALA A 461 -29.80 -4.45 5.54
N GLU A 462 -30.39 -5.60 5.88
CA GLU A 462 -31.66 -5.73 6.62
C GLU A 462 -31.67 -5.08 8.03
N SER A 463 -30.52 -4.61 8.54
CA SER A 463 -30.38 -3.97 9.85
C SER A 463 -30.48 -2.43 9.84
N GLY A 464 -30.74 -1.80 8.70
CA GLY A 464 -30.81 -0.33 8.58
C GLY A 464 -29.45 0.39 8.71
N LEU A 465 -28.36 -0.36 8.81
CA LEU A 465 -26.99 0.12 8.65
C LEU A 465 -26.49 -0.30 7.27
N VAL A 466 -26.14 0.66 6.43
CA VAL A 466 -25.51 0.38 5.13
C VAL A 466 -24.14 -0.24 5.40
N GLN A 467 -24.00 -1.54 5.14
CA GLN A 467 -22.69 -2.16 5.04
C GLN A 467 -22.10 -1.77 3.69
N THR A 468 -21.02 -0.99 3.74
CA THR A 468 -20.15 -0.73 2.60
C THR A 468 -19.51 -2.05 2.17
N VAL A 469 -19.69 -2.44 0.91
CA VAL A 469 -18.83 -3.44 0.24
C VAL A 469 -17.52 -2.76 -0.10
#